data_AF-A0A914U789-F1
#
_entry.id   AF-A0A914U789-F1
#
_cell.length_a   1.000
_cell.length_b   1.000
_cell.length_c   1.000
_cell.angle_alpha   90.00
_cell.angle_beta   90.00
_cell.angle_gamma   90.00
#
_symmetry.space_group_name_H-M   'P 1'
#
loop_
_entity.id
_entity.type
_entity.pdbx_description
1 polymer ?
#
loop_
_entity_poly.entity_id
_entity_poly.type
_entity_poly.pdbx_seq_one_letter_code
_entity_poly.pdbx_strand_id
1 'polypeptide(L)'
;MTLILPLLLLLISSSTYILATKELQHKPNVTHFEAFWNVPSFACDELGFDMDPRDYGIHANEHQKNYGTEVVTFYEQFLGIYPHISQKYNKTTGETQNILYNGGIPQNVNLADHLAKAAKDIQKAIPDPKFNGLAVIDYEGWRPLWQLNWYTRIVYRTESERHARQLFPDASDKSITSIAKRLFNTAAKKYMVETIRLLRRMRPLARVGFFDYPICNYDAGEKGETECVIKFDTFNQNLEWMYRESNALFPPIYLYKLDRDFEKRQRYIYAKVVMTKRVLLKMGLDLPIYVYTKFEYNTYPGSTENRSNLYTEQDLCNTMRYAAELGAQGAVFWSTSNNMADRCSLISEYINDTLKPFVLDSIARLDECSQKVCNGNGECTLLDAAKPIDCKAPLQKSRYTCECHKGYMGSNCQYYVELIPTYSTPMITSTKY
;
A
#
# COMPACT_ATOMS: atom_id res chain seq x y z
N MET A 1 -70.95 19.84 5.81
CA MET A 1 -70.09 18.66 5.64
C MET A 1 -69.54 18.68 4.23
N THR A 2 -68.39 19.35 4.04
CA THR A 2 -67.47 19.22 2.89
C THR A 2 -66.27 20.10 3.20
N LEU A 3 -65.15 19.46 3.56
CA LEU A 3 -63.84 20.08 3.76
C LEU A 3 -63.27 20.51 2.39
N ILE A 4 -62.79 21.75 2.29
CA ILE A 4 -61.88 22.18 1.22
C ILE A 4 -60.49 22.32 1.85
N LEU A 5 -59.56 21.47 1.39
CA LEU A 5 -58.14 21.44 1.78
C LEU A 5 -57.38 22.51 0.99
N PRO A 6 -56.56 23.39 1.59
CA PRO A 6 -55.70 24.28 0.83
C PRO A 6 -54.43 23.54 0.38
N LEU A 7 -54.13 23.70 -0.91
CA LEU A 7 -52.94 23.20 -1.59
C LEU A 7 -51.68 23.82 -0.97
N LEU A 8 -50.85 23.03 -0.27
CA LEU A 8 -49.52 23.47 0.15
C LEU A 8 -48.56 23.28 -1.04
N LEU A 9 -48.13 24.38 -1.67
CA LEU A 9 -47.04 24.41 -2.64
C LEU A 9 -45.72 24.07 -1.92
N LEU A 10 -45.19 22.88 -2.15
CA LEU A 10 -43.81 22.53 -1.82
C LEU A 10 -42.88 23.28 -2.79
N LEU A 11 -42.27 24.37 -2.31
CA LEU A 11 -41.13 25.00 -2.96
C LEU A 11 -39.94 24.03 -2.89
N ILE A 12 -39.68 23.32 -3.99
CA ILE A 12 -38.42 22.61 -4.18
C ILE A 12 -37.36 23.70 -4.43
N SER A 13 -36.54 24.00 -3.42
CA SER A 13 -35.35 24.83 -3.62
C SER A 13 -34.35 24.05 -4.46
N SER A 14 -34.29 24.33 -5.76
CA SER A 14 -33.20 23.88 -6.60
C SER A 14 -31.93 24.62 -6.21
N SER A 15 -31.03 23.94 -5.50
CA SER A 15 -29.68 24.45 -5.26
C SER A 15 -28.97 24.60 -6.62
N THR A 16 -28.89 25.82 -7.11
CA THR A 16 -28.09 26.16 -8.28
C THR A 16 -26.64 26.34 -7.81
N TYR A 17 -25.77 25.41 -8.22
CA TYR A 17 -24.33 25.56 -8.04
C TYR A 17 -23.80 26.54 -9.08
N ILE A 18 -23.20 27.64 -8.65
CA ILE A 18 -22.44 28.53 -9.54
C ILE A 18 -21.03 27.96 -9.65
N LEU A 19 -20.69 27.37 -10.80
CA LEU A 19 -19.32 27.02 -11.18
C LEU A 19 -18.58 28.31 -11.53
N ALA A 20 -17.76 28.82 -10.61
CA ALA A 20 -16.81 29.89 -10.91
C ALA A 20 -15.49 29.25 -11.36
N THR A 21 -15.18 29.36 -12.66
CA THR A 21 -13.88 28.95 -13.21
C THR A 21 -12.87 30.07 -13.00
N LYS A 22 -11.86 29.84 -12.15
CA LYS A 22 -10.72 30.74 -12.01
C LYS A 22 -9.46 30.02 -12.50
N GLU A 23 -8.79 30.57 -13.50
CA GLU A 23 -7.44 30.13 -13.87
C GLU A 23 -6.46 30.50 -12.75
N LEU A 24 -5.85 29.49 -12.12
CA LEU A 24 -4.78 29.70 -11.15
C LEU A 24 -3.48 30.06 -11.90
N GLN A 25 -2.93 31.24 -11.59
CA GLN A 25 -1.69 31.77 -12.19
C GLN A 25 -0.40 31.10 -11.69
N HIS A 26 -0.48 30.11 -10.80
CA HIS A 26 0.69 29.37 -10.32
C HIS A 26 0.32 27.90 -10.09
N LYS A 27 0.76 27.02 -11.00
CA LYS A 27 0.59 25.58 -10.85
C LYS A 27 1.75 25.05 -10.00
N PRO A 28 1.52 24.39 -8.86
CA PRO A 28 2.58 23.64 -8.20
C PRO A 28 3.11 22.58 -9.18
N ASN A 29 4.41 22.34 -9.14
CA ASN A 29 5.04 21.27 -9.91
C ASN A 29 4.59 19.95 -9.26
N VAL A 30 3.51 19.34 -9.74
CA VAL A 30 2.99 18.09 -9.19
C VAL A 30 3.76 16.95 -9.83
N THR A 31 4.56 16.24 -9.05
CA THR A 31 5.14 14.96 -9.47
C THR A 31 4.02 13.95 -9.66
N HIS A 32 3.92 13.40 -10.87
CA HIS A 32 2.82 12.55 -11.31
C HIS A 32 2.97 11.08 -10.86
N PHE A 33 4.21 10.61 -10.77
CA PHE A 33 4.54 9.30 -10.24
C PHE A 33 5.85 9.36 -9.43
N GLU A 34 5.82 8.85 -8.19
CA GLU A 34 6.98 8.86 -7.31
C GLU A 34 7.63 7.47 -7.22
N ALA A 35 8.93 7.38 -7.46
CA ALA A 35 9.72 6.17 -7.20
C ALA A 35 10.47 6.31 -5.87
N PHE A 36 10.39 5.30 -5.01
CA PHE A 36 11.09 5.26 -3.72
C PHE A 36 12.08 4.10 -3.63
N TRP A 37 13.20 4.33 -2.97
CA TRP A 37 14.24 3.34 -2.71
C TRP A 37 14.18 2.85 -1.27
N ASN A 38 13.62 1.67 -1.06
CA ASN A 38 13.56 0.98 0.22
C ASN A 38 14.40 -0.31 0.18
N VAL A 39 15.57 -0.21 -0.43
CA VAL A 39 16.55 -1.28 -0.61
C VAL A 39 17.63 -1.09 0.46
N PRO A 40 18.02 -2.13 1.21
CA PRO A 40 19.02 -2.02 2.26
C PRO A 40 20.45 -1.99 1.69
N SER A 41 20.71 -1.10 0.75
CA SER A 41 21.96 -1.00 -0.02
C SER A 41 23.01 -0.09 0.62
N PHE A 42 22.81 0.36 1.88
CA PHE A 42 23.84 1.05 2.67
C PHE A 42 25.19 0.29 2.70
N ALA A 43 25.17 -1.05 2.72
CA ALA A 43 26.38 -1.85 2.66
C ALA A 43 27.14 -1.67 1.33
N CYS A 44 26.43 -1.41 0.24
CA CYS A 44 27.04 -1.12 -1.06
C CYS A 44 27.61 0.30 -1.13
N ASP A 45 26.91 1.27 -0.52
CA ASP A 45 27.39 2.65 -0.35
C ASP A 45 28.72 2.67 0.43
N GLU A 46 28.79 1.94 1.55
CA GLU A 46 30.00 1.81 2.37
C GLU A 46 31.17 1.13 1.63
N LEU A 47 30.86 0.22 0.70
CA LEU A 47 31.85 -0.44 -0.16
C LEU A 47 32.27 0.42 -1.37
N GLY A 48 31.68 1.61 -1.56
CA GLY A 48 32.05 2.56 -2.60
C GLY A 48 31.50 2.25 -3.99
N PHE A 49 30.39 1.50 -4.09
CA PHE A 49 29.73 1.27 -5.36
C PHE A 49 28.89 2.48 -5.78
N ASP A 50 29.04 2.91 -7.04
CA ASP A 50 28.25 3.98 -7.63
C ASP A 50 26.85 3.47 -8.01
N MET A 51 25.88 3.75 -7.15
CA MET A 51 24.50 3.29 -7.30
C MET A 51 23.50 4.21 -6.58
N ASP A 52 23.79 5.51 -6.45
CA ASP A 52 22.91 6.41 -5.70
C ASP A 52 21.55 6.60 -6.42
N PRO A 53 20.44 6.07 -5.87
CA PRO A 53 19.10 6.20 -6.46
C PRO A 53 18.66 7.64 -6.75
N ARG A 54 19.20 8.61 -6.01
CA ARG A 54 18.83 10.02 -6.13
C ARG A 54 19.29 10.63 -7.46
N ASP A 55 20.33 10.08 -8.07
CA ASP A 55 20.87 10.55 -9.35
C ASP A 55 19.92 10.31 -10.54
N TYR A 56 18.81 9.61 -10.32
CA TYR A 56 17.88 9.25 -11.38
C TYR A 56 16.42 9.29 -10.95
N GLY A 57 16.09 10.25 -10.07
CA GLY A 57 14.71 10.60 -9.73
C GLY A 57 14.01 9.62 -8.79
N ILE A 58 14.77 8.76 -8.11
CA ILE A 58 14.22 7.91 -7.04
C ILE A 58 14.47 8.58 -5.69
N HIS A 59 13.39 8.76 -4.93
CA HIS A 59 13.40 9.20 -3.55
C HIS A 59 14.09 8.16 -2.66
N ALA A 60 15.22 8.51 -2.07
CA ALA A 60 15.97 7.64 -1.19
C ALA A 60 16.48 8.36 0.05
N ASN A 61 16.55 7.60 1.15
CA ASN A 61 17.18 8.08 2.37
C ASN A 61 18.67 8.33 2.15
N GLU A 62 19.23 9.34 2.82
CA GLU A 62 20.67 9.62 2.80
C GLU A 62 21.50 8.39 3.17
N HIS A 63 22.61 8.18 2.45
CA HIS A 63 23.49 7.02 2.59
C HIS A 63 22.74 5.68 2.48
N GLN A 64 21.61 5.67 1.75
CA GLN A 64 20.81 4.47 1.48
C GLN A 64 20.40 3.73 2.76
N LYS A 65 20.23 4.48 3.85
CA LYS A 65 19.88 3.95 5.18
C LYS A 65 18.44 3.44 5.21
N ASN A 66 18.20 2.44 6.06
CA ASN A 66 16.85 1.90 6.28
C ASN A 66 15.86 2.90 6.90
N TYR A 67 16.36 3.93 7.58
CA TYR A 67 15.58 5.02 8.17
C TYR A 67 16.10 6.37 7.68
N GLY A 68 15.20 7.26 7.29
CA GLY A 68 15.55 8.58 6.78
C GLY A 68 14.32 9.43 6.45
N THR A 69 14.46 10.33 5.47
CA THR A 69 13.46 11.36 5.14
C THR A 69 12.43 10.92 4.11
N GLU A 70 12.69 9.85 3.34
CA GLU A 70 11.85 9.47 2.20
C GLU A 70 10.96 8.27 2.49
N VAL A 71 11.52 7.18 3.02
CA VAL A 71 10.80 5.95 3.31
C VAL A 71 11.30 5.29 4.59
N VAL A 72 10.37 4.88 5.44
CA VAL A 72 10.65 4.15 6.68
C VAL A 72 9.73 2.93 6.75
N THR A 73 10.31 1.74 6.72
CA THR A 73 9.56 0.48 6.93
C THR A 73 9.82 -0.05 8.34
N PHE A 74 8.74 -0.19 9.09
CA PHE A 74 8.71 -0.75 10.43
C PHE A 74 8.45 -2.26 10.35
N TYR A 75 9.52 -3.05 10.23
CA TYR A 75 9.42 -4.50 10.39
C TYR A 75 9.00 -4.87 11.82
N GLU A 76 8.39 -6.04 11.97
CA GLU A 76 7.84 -6.63 13.20
C GLU A 76 8.61 -6.33 14.49
N GLN A 77 9.93 -6.54 14.46
CA GLN A 77 10.81 -6.39 15.63
C GLN A 77 11.14 -4.92 15.98
N PHE A 78 10.80 -3.96 15.11
CA PHE A 78 11.18 -2.56 15.21
C PHE A 78 10.01 -1.60 15.46
N LEU A 79 8.80 -2.11 15.75
CA LEU A 79 7.67 -1.27 16.13
C LEU A 79 6.85 -1.87 17.26
N GLY A 80 7.12 -1.38 18.47
CA GLY A 80 6.44 -1.79 19.68
C GLY A 80 6.76 -3.22 20.09
N ILE A 81 5.80 -3.87 20.74
CA ILE A 81 5.88 -5.25 21.22
C ILE A 81 5.01 -6.12 20.31
N TYR A 82 5.57 -6.62 19.21
CA TYR A 82 4.85 -7.43 18.23
C TYR A 82 4.80 -8.91 18.62
N PRO A 83 3.60 -9.50 18.83
CA PRO A 83 3.45 -10.91 19.13
C PRO A 83 3.60 -11.76 17.87
N HIS A 84 4.46 -12.77 17.91
CA HIS A 84 4.59 -13.71 16.80
C HIS A 84 5.06 -15.10 17.28
N ILE A 85 4.86 -16.09 16.42
CA ILE A 85 5.24 -17.49 16.67
C ILE A 85 6.29 -17.91 15.64
N SER A 86 7.46 -18.34 16.09
CA SER A 86 8.43 -19.03 15.23
C SER A 86 8.35 -20.53 15.44
N GLN A 87 8.54 -21.31 14.38
CA GLN A 87 8.59 -22.76 14.45
C GLN A 87 10.04 -23.25 14.37
N LYS A 88 10.52 -23.97 15.39
CA LYS A 88 11.85 -24.57 15.41
C LYS A 88 11.74 -26.07 15.22
N TYR A 89 12.25 -26.57 14.10
CA TYR A 89 12.37 -28.00 13.85
C TYR A 89 13.54 -28.59 14.62
N ASN A 90 13.28 -29.59 15.45
CA ASN A 90 14.30 -30.35 16.14
C ASN A 90 14.66 -31.58 15.30
N LYS A 91 15.87 -31.57 14.71
CA LYS A 91 16.36 -32.68 13.87
C LYS A 91 16.52 -33.99 14.63
N THR A 92 16.74 -33.94 15.95
CA THR A 92 16.96 -35.13 16.79
C THR A 92 15.66 -35.81 17.17
N THR A 93 14.62 -35.03 17.53
CA THR A 93 13.32 -35.60 17.92
C THR A 93 12.34 -35.71 16.76
N GLY A 94 12.59 -35.03 15.64
CA GLY A 94 11.64 -34.93 14.53
C GLY A 94 10.45 -34.02 14.82
N GLU A 95 10.44 -33.34 15.96
CA GLU A 95 9.32 -32.49 16.39
C GLU A 95 9.53 -31.02 16.01
N THR A 96 8.42 -30.33 15.75
CA THR A 96 8.42 -28.88 15.55
C THR A 96 7.89 -28.20 16.81
N GLN A 97 8.72 -27.38 17.44
CA GLN A 97 8.35 -26.60 18.61
C GLN A 97 7.93 -25.19 18.20
N ASN A 98 6.80 -24.72 18.72
CA ASN A 98 6.40 -23.32 18.64
C ASN A 98 7.12 -22.51 19.73
N ILE A 99 7.80 -21.45 19.33
CA ILE A 99 8.40 -20.46 20.23
C ILE A 99 7.51 -19.21 20.17
N LEU A 100 6.94 -18.84 21.31
CA LEU A 100 6.01 -17.71 21.43
C LEU A 100 6.79 -16.45 21.83
N TYR A 101 6.97 -15.52 20.91
CA TYR A 101 7.55 -14.22 21.21
C TYR A 101 6.46 -13.24 21.60
N ASN A 102 6.68 -12.49 22.68
CA ASN A 102 5.73 -11.50 23.20
C ASN A 102 4.31 -12.06 23.39
N GLY A 103 4.21 -13.30 23.88
CA GLY A 103 2.93 -13.99 24.08
C GLY A 103 2.33 -14.63 22.81
N GLY A 104 2.97 -14.51 21.65
CA GLY A 104 2.69 -15.25 20.41
C GLY A 104 1.47 -14.77 19.61
N ILE A 105 0.40 -14.36 20.27
CA ILE A 105 -0.89 -13.95 19.67
C ILE A 105 -1.31 -12.56 20.16
N PRO A 106 -2.07 -11.78 19.37
CA PRO A 106 -2.43 -10.40 19.73
C PRO A 106 -3.20 -10.24 21.03
N GLN A 107 -4.04 -11.21 21.41
CA GLN A 107 -4.81 -11.17 22.66
C GLN A 107 -3.97 -11.39 23.92
N ASN A 108 -2.69 -11.79 23.79
CA ASN A 108 -1.78 -11.97 24.92
C ASN A 108 -0.88 -10.74 25.17
N VAL A 109 -0.99 -9.69 24.36
CA VAL A 109 -0.14 -8.50 24.49
C VAL A 109 -0.81 -7.43 25.33
N ASN A 110 -0.07 -6.87 26.28
CA ASN A 110 -0.46 -5.63 26.92
C ASN A 110 -0.34 -4.47 25.91
N LEU A 111 -1.49 -3.97 25.47
CA LEU A 111 -1.55 -2.91 24.46
C LEU A 111 -0.90 -1.60 24.93
N ALA A 112 -0.99 -1.25 26.21
CA ALA A 112 -0.39 -0.02 26.72
C ALA A 112 1.14 -0.08 26.64
N ASP A 113 1.72 -1.23 27.02
CA ASP A 113 3.17 -1.45 26.92
C ASP A 113 3.64 -1.47 25.46
N HIS A 114 2.85 -2.09 24.56
CA HIS A 114 3.09 -2.05 23.12
C HIS A 114 3.14 -0.59 22.62
N LEU A 115 2.13 0.23 22.93
CA LEU A 115 2.04 1.61 22.46
C LEU A 115 3.15 2.49 23.06
N ALA A 116 3.50 2.28 24.33
CA ALA A 116 4.60 3.01 24.97
C ALA A 116 5.95 2.69 24.31
N LYS A 117 6.20 1.43 23.95
CA LYS A 117 7.41 1.05 23.20
C LYS A 117 7.34 1.58 21.76
N ALA A 118 6.20 1.44 21.08
CA ALA A 118 6.01 1.90 19.71
C ALA A 118 6.27 3.41 19.58
N ALA A 119 5.82 4.22 20.55
CA ALA A 119 6.10 5.66 20.55
C ALA A 119 7.61 5.96 20.55
N LYS A 120 8.39 5.23 21.34
CA LYS A 120 9.86 5.38 21.39
C LYS A 120 10.50 4.92 20.07
N ASP A 121 10.04 3.80 19.52
CA ASP A 121 10.54 3.26 18.26
C ASP A 121 10.26 4.23 17.09
N ILE A 122 9.05 4.80 17.01
CA ILE A 122 8.68 5.82 16.01
C ILE A 122 9.55 7.06 16.16
N GLN A 123 9.75 7.55 17.39
CA GLN A 123 10.58 8.72 17.64
C GLN A 123 12.04 8.50 17.23
N LYS A 124 12.54 7.27 17.39
CA LYS A 124 13.90 6.90 16.99
C LYS A 124 14.04 6.78 15.47
N ALA A 125 13.09 6.10 14.81
CA ALA A 125 13.16 5.83 13.38
C ALA A 125 12.86 7.07 12.52
N ILE A 126 11.90 7.90 12.95
CA ILE A 126 11.50 9.11 12.24
C ILE A 126 11.66 10.27 13.21
N PRO A 127 12.86 10.84 13.43
CA PRO A 127 13.04 11.89 14.43
C PRO A 127 12.28 13.19 14.10
N ASP A 128 12.13 13.51 12.81
CA ASP A 128 11.45 14.72 12.35
C ASP A 128 9.92 14.61 12.48
N PRO A 129 9.25 15.47 13.28
CA PRO A 129 7.79 15.49 13.37
C PRO A 129 7.09 15.94 12.07
N LYS A 130 7.80 16.60 11.15
CA LYS A 130 7.30 17.05 9.85
C LYS A 130 7.52 16.06 8.70
N PHE A 131 8.03 14.86 8.99
CA PHE A 131 8.21 13.80 8.00
C PHE A 131 6.94 13.60 7.16
N ASN A 132 7.10 13.73 5.84
CA ASN A 132 6.05 13.60 4.81
C ASN A 132 6.32 12.46 3.81
N GLY A 133 7.33 11.63 4.10
CA GLY A 133 7.65 10.43 3.34
C GLY A 133 6.65 9.28 3.59
N LEU A 134 7.05 8.09 3.16
CA LEU A 134 6.30 6.85 3.36
C LEU A 134 6.66 6.22 4.71
N ALA A 135 5.67 5.92 5.55
CA ALA A 135 5.87 5.18 6.81
C ALA A 135 5.04 3.89 6.78
N VAL A 136 5.70 2.78 6.51
CA VAL A 136 5.06 1.49 6.20
C VAL A 136 5.17 0.57 7.40
N ILE A 137 4.05 0.03 7.86
CA ILE A 137 4.02 -0.98 8.94
C ILE A 137 4.04 -2.36 8.30
N ASP A 138 5.08 -3.14 8.57
CA ASP A 138 5.30 -4.46 7.99
C ASP A 138 5.17 -5.55 9.06
N TYR A 139 3.90 -5.94 9.29
CA TYR A 139 3.49 -6.98 10.22
C TYR A 139 2.97 -8.19 9.43
N GLU A 140 3.78 -9.25 9.32
CA GLU A 140 3.52 -10.39 8.45
C GLU A 140 3.25 -11.71 9.19
N GLY A 141 3.57 -11.77 10.47
CA GLY A 141 3.52 -12.95 11.32
C GLY A 141 2.12 -13.53 11.33
N TRP A 142 1.11 -12.72 11.65
CA TRP A 142 -0.30 -13.08 11.57
C TRP A 142 -1.09 -12.07 10.74
N ARG A 143 -2.19 -12.53 10.15
CA ARG A 143 -3.15 -11.66 9.44
C ARG A 143 -4.30 -11.29 10.37
N PRO A 144 -4.85 -10.06 10.32
CA PRO A 144 -5.82 -9.57 11.29
C PRO A 144 -7.25 -10.07 11.10
N LEU A 145 -7.42 -11.14 10.31
CA LEU A 145 -8.62 -11.95 10.30
C LEU A 145 -8.24 -13.41 10.55
N TRP A 146 -8.89 -14.03 11.53
CA TRP A 146 -8.79 -15.45 11.85
C TRP A 146 -8.71 -16.33 10.60
N GLN A 147 -9.66 -16.12 9.66
CA GLN A 147 -9.82 -16.90 8.44
C GLN A 147 -8.63 -16.81 7.47
N LEU A 148 -7.77 -15.80 7.59
CA LEU A 148 -6.58 -15.63 6.75
C LEU A 148 -5.32 -16.32 7.31
N ASN A 149 -5.36 -16.80 8.56
CA ASN A 149 -4.26 -17.52 9.21
C ASN A 149 -4.31 -19.03 8.90
N TRP A 150 -4.13 -19.36 7.62
CA TRP A 150 -4.07 -20.75 7.12
C TRP A 150 -2.62 -21.18 6.83
N TYR A 151 -2.43 -22.43 6.39
CA TYR A 151 -1.13 -23.01 6.05
C TYR A 151 -0.14 -22.86 7.22
N THR A 152 1.05 -22.32 7.00
CA THR A 152 2.07 -22.09 8.05
C THR A 152 1.59 -21.16 9.17
N ARG A 153 0.60 -20.29 8.92
CA ARG A 153 0.01 -19.41 9.94
C ARG A 153 -1.09 -20.08 10.78
N ILE A 154 -1.36 -21.38 10.57
CA ILE A 154 -2.35 -22.11 11.38
C ILE A 154 -2.00 -22.11 12.88
N VAL A 155 -0.70 -21.99 13.21
CA VAL A 155 -0.21 -21.94 14.59
C VAL A 155 -0.87 -20.83 15.43
N TYR A 156 -1.23 -19.70 14.83
CA TYR A 156 -1.91 -18.62 15.53
C TYR A 156 -3.35 -18.99 15.92
N ARG A 157 -4.02 -19.84 15.12
CA ARG A 157 -5.34 -20.36 15.47
C ARG A 157 -5.25 -21.37 16.60
N THR A 158 -4.31 -22.32 16.49
CA THR A 158 -4.07 -23.34 17.52
C THR A 158 -3.73 -22.70 18.86
N GLU A 159 -2.83 -21.71 18.86
CA GLU A 159 -2.42 -21.00 20.08
C GLU A 159 -3.56 -20.16 20.66
N SER A 160 -4.39 -19.56 19.82
CA SER A 160 -5.61 -18.85 20.26
C SER A 160 -6.65 -19.78 20.88
N GLU A 161 -6.82 -21.00 20.35
CA GLU A 161 -7.70 -22.01 20.94
C GLU A 161 -7.14 -22.53 22.27
N ARG A 162 -5.82 -22.74 22.37
CA ARG A 162 -5.17 -23.08 23.63
C ARG A 162 -5.41 -22.01 24.69
N HIS A 163 -5.23 -20.74 24.33
CA HIS A 163 -5.52 -19.61 25.21
C HIS A 163 -7.00 -19.58 25.62
N ALA A 164 -7.93 -19.78 24.68
CA ALA A 164 -9.36 -19.82 24.99
C ALA A 164 -9.72 -20.96 25.95
N ARG A 165 -9.11 -22.16 25.83
CA ARG A 165 -9.33 -23.28 26.76
C ARG A 165 -8.86 -22.96 28.17
N GLN A 166 -7.77 -22.21 28.32
CA GLN A 166 -7.29 -21.79 29.63
C GLN A 166 -8.27 -20.82 30.31
N LEU A 167 -8.91 -19.95 29.54
CA LEU A 167 -9.91 -19.01 30.06
C LEU A 167 -11.28 -19.66 30.31
N PHE A 168 -11.64 -20.69 29.54
CA PHE A 168 -12.94 -21.33 29.56
C PHE A 168 -12.80 -22.87 29.58
N PRO A 169 -12.32 -23.46 30.69
CA PRO A 169 -11.99 -24.89 30.77
C PRO A 169 -13.18 -25.81 30.53
N ASP A 170 -14.40 -25.38 30.87
CA ASP A 170 -15.62 -26.19 30.76
C ASP A 170 -16.34 -26.04 29.40
N ALA A 171 -15.83 -25.18 28.50
CA ALA A 171 -16.46 -24.93 27.21
C ALA A 171 -16.21 -26.08 26.21
N SER A 172 -17.24 -26.41 25.41
CA SER A 172 -17.11 -27.39 24.35
C SER A 172 -16.14 -26.95 23.25
N ASP A 173 -15.58 -27.90 22.50
CA ASP A 173 -14.62 -27.59 21.42
C ASP A 173 -15.15 -26.58 20.39
N LYS A 174 -16.41 -26.75 19.96
CA LYS A 174 -17.06 -25.80 19.05
C LYS A 174 -17.15 -24.39 19.64
N SER A 175 -17.40 -24.30 20.95
CA SER A 175 -17.44 -23.03 21.67
C SER A 175 -16.04 -22.42 21.76
N ILE A 176 -15.02 -23.22 22.06
CA ILE A 176 -13.61 -22.79 22.12
C ILE A 176 -13.16 -22.17 20.80
N THR A 177 -13.39 -22.80 19.65
CA THR A 177 -13.01 -22.23 18.35
C THR A 177 -13.73 -20.90 18.09
N SER A 178 -15.01 -20.79 18.43
CA SER A 178 -15.78 -19.55 18.28
C SER A 178 -15.24 -18.42 19.18
N ILE A 179 -14.94 -18.75 20.43
CA ILE A 179 -14.36 -17.83 21.41
C ILE A 179 -12.97 -17.36 20.94
N ALA A 180 -12.09 -18.30 20.57
CA ALA A 180 -10.75 -18.01 20.07
C ALA A 180 -10.77 -17.09 18.85
N LYS A 181 -11.65 -17.36 17.88
CA LYS A 181 -11.86 -16.49 16.71
C LYS A 181 -12.24 -15.07 17.13
N ARG A 182 -13.18 -14.92 18.08
CA ARG A 182 -13.62 -13.60 18.56
C ARG A 182 -12.51 -12.86 19.28
N LEU A 183 -11.79 -13.52 20.18
CA LEU A 183 -10.67 -12.94 20.92
C LEU A 183 -9.55 -12.49 19.98
N PHE A 184 -9.14 -13.36 19.06
CA PHE A 184 -8.10 -13.06 18.09
C PHE A 184 -8.47 -11.87 17.21
N ASN A 185 -9.63 -11.89 16.54
CA ASN A 185 -10.03 -10.80 15.65
C ASN A 185 -10.16 -9.46 16.39
N THR A 186 -10.71 -9.48 17.60
CA THR A 186 -10.89 -8.27 18.41
C THR A 186 -9.54 -7.68 18.81
N ALA A 187 -8.63 -8.52 19.31
CA ALA A 187 -7.30 -8.10 19.72
C ALA A 187 -6.45 -7.65 18.52
N ALA A 188 -6.45 -8.40 17.41
CA ALA A 188 -5.72 -8.05 16.19
C ALA A 188 -6.14 -6.69 15.63
N LYS A 189 -7.46 -6.46 15.51
CA LYS A 189 -8.00 -5.17 15.09
C LYS A 189 -7.57 -4.05 16.04
N LYS A 190 -7.78 -4.22 17.35
CA LYS A 190 -7.44 -3.19 18.34
C LYS A 190 -5.95 -2.86 18.34
N TYR A 191 -5.10 -3.88 18.28
CA TYR A 191 -3.65 -3.74 18.20
C TYR A 191 -3.25 -2.90 16.98
N MET A 192 -3.62 -3.33 15.77
CA MET A 192 -3.23 -2.63 14.55
C MET A 192 -3.80 -1.20 14.45
N VAL A 193 -5.07 -1.00 14.81
CA VAL A 193 -5.71 0.32 14.78
C VAL A 193 -5.01 1.31 15.72
N GLU A 194 -4.71 0.90 16.96
CA GLU A 194 -4.07 1.82 17.90
C GLU A 194 -2.61 2.11 17.53
N THR A 195 -1.90 1.14 16.95
CA THR A 195 -0.53 1.34 16.43
C THR A 195 -0.51 2.37 15.28
N ILE A 196 -1.36 2.21 14.25
CA ILE A 196 -1.36 3.14 13.10
C ILE A 196 -1.85 4.53 13.50
N ARG A 197 -2.82 4.63 14.41
CA ARG A 197 -3.26 5.92 14.98
C ARG A 197 -2.14 6.62 15.74
N LEU A 198 -1.36 5.88 16.52
CA LEU A 198 -0.19 6.43 17.20
C LEU A 198 0.82 6.99 16.19
N LEU A 199 1.18 6.21 15.18
CA LEU A 199 2.10 6.65 14.12
C LEU A 199 1.60 7.90 13.40
N ARG A 200 0.33 7.93 12.99
CA ARG A 200 -0.28 9.10 12.34
C ARG A 200 -0.37 10.33 13.25
N ARG A 201 -0.64 10.16 14.55
CA ARG A 201 -0.62 11.30 15.50
C ARG A 201 0.78 11.87 15.67
N MET A 202 1.79 11.01 15.71
CA MET A 202 3.19 11.42 15.88
C MET A 202 3.76 12.02 14.60
N ARG A 203 3.39 11.51 13.43
CA ARG A 203 3.86 11.95 12.10
C ARG A 203 2.66 12.27 11.20
N PRO A 204 1.98 13.41 11.42
CA PRO A 204 0.71 13.72 10.77
C PRO A 204 0.81 13.99 9.27
N LEU A 205 1.99 14.31 8.75
CA LEU A 205 2.23 14.55 7.32
C LEU A 205 2.66 13.28 6.57
N ALA A 206 2.96 12.19 7.28
CA ALA A 206 3.41 10.95 6.69
C ALA A 206 2.30 10.25 5.90
N ARG A 207 2.70 9.53 4.85
CA ARG A 207 1.84 8.56 4.14
C ARG A 207 2.02 7.19 4.79
N VAL A 208 1.01 6.77 5.53
CA VAL A 208 1.01 5.65 6.48
C VAL A 208 0.00 4.58 6.08
N GLY A 209 0.43 3.33 6.20
CA GLY A 209 -0.37 2.15 5.88
C GLY A 209 0.37 0.86 6.20
N PHE A 210 -0.32 -0.26 6.01
CA PHE A 210 0.24 -1.60 6.22
C PHE A 210 0.70 -2.21 4.90
N PHE A 211 1.88 -2.84 4.92
CA PHE A 211 2.35 -3.68 3.82
C PHE A 211 1.46 -4.92 3.62
N ASP A 212 1.42 -5.46 2.40
CA ASP A 212 0.60 -6.62 1.93
C ASP A 212 -0.89 -6.31 1.65
N TYR A 213 -1.38 -5.12 1.99
CA TYR A 213 -2.81 -4.79 1.84
C TYR A 213 -3.09 -3.84 0.66
N PRO A 214 -4.17 -4.09 -0.11
CA PRO A 214 -5.17 -5.15 0.07
C PRO A 214 -4.71 -6.54 -0.38
N ILE A 215 -5.35 -7.56 0.20
CA ILE A 215 -4.98 -8.95 -0.03
C ILE A 215 -5.61 -9.45 -1.34
N CYS A 216 -4.84 -10.27 -2.06
CA CYS A 216 -5.23 -11.00 -3.27
C CYS A 216 -4.70 -12.44 -3.17
N ASN A 217 -5.12 -13.34 -4.06
CA ASN A 217 -4.46 -14.65 -4.18
C ASN A 217 -3.06 -14.51 -4.78
N TYR A 218 -2.13 -15.34 -4.30
CA TYR A 218 -0.73 -15.31 -4.76
C TYR A 218 -0.57 -15.79 -6.20
N ASP A 219 -1.48 -16.64 -6.67
CA ASP A 219 -1.54 -17.19 -8.02
C ASP A 219 -2.46 -16.38 -8.96
N ALA A 220 -2.70 -15.10 -8.67
CA ALA A 220 -3.55 -14.27 -9.54
C ALA A 220 -2.94 -14.14 -10.94
N GLY A 221 -3.75 -14.35 -11.96
CA GLY A 221 -3.33 -14.30 -13.36
C GLY A 221 -2.71 -15.59 -13.89
N GLU A 222 -2.52 -16.62 -13.05
CA GLU A 222 -1.87 -17.86 -13.47
C GLU A 222 -2.70 -18.69 -14.45
N LYS A 223 -4.03 -18.64 -14.37
CA LYS A 223 -4.94 -19.42 -15.24
C LYS A 223 -5.62 -18.55 -16.30
N GLY A 224 -5.04 -17.38 -16.59
CA GLY A 224 -5.56 -16.42 -17.58
C GLY A 224 -6.63 -15.48 -17.04
N GLU A 225 -7.02 -15.60 -15.78
CA GLU A 225 -7.91 -14.65 -15.12
C GLU A 225 -7.23 -13.28 -14.94
N THR A 226 -8.03 -12.21 -14.89
CA THR A 226 -7.54 -10.83 -14.72
C THR A 226 -7.95 -10.23 -13.38
N GLU A 227 -8.59 -11.01 -12.51
CA GLU A 227 -9.02 -10.56 -11.18
C GLU A 227 -8.58 -11.53 -10.10
N CYS A 228 -8.39 -11.03 -8.89
CA CYS A 228 -8.26 -11.90 -7.74
C CYS A 228 -9.57 -12.67 -7.50
N VAL A 229 -9.46 -13.86 -6.91
CA VAL A 229 -10.64 -14.69 -6.59
C VAL A 229 -11.59 -13.94 -5.65
N ILE A 230 -12.89 -14.03 -5.93
CA ILE A 230 -13.97 -13.26 -5.26
C ILE A 230 -13.94 -13.32 -3.72
N LYS A 231 -13.46 -14.41 -3.11
CA LYS A 231 -13.33 -14.52 -1.65
C LYS A 231 -12.45 -13.42 -1.03
N PHE A 232 -11.46 -12.92 -1.78
CA PHE A 232 -10.59 -11.83 -1.33
C PHE A 232 -11.34 -10.49 -1.24
N ASP A 233 -12.40 -10.28 -2.02
CA ASP A 233 -13.27 -9.11 -1.84
C ASP A 233 -13.91 -9.11 -0.46
N THR A 234 -14.45 -10.26 -0.04
CA THR A 234 -15.06 -10.37 1.30
C THR A 234 -14.03 -10.19 2.40
N PHE A 235 -12.81 -10.71 2.24
CA PHE A 235 -11.73 -10.46 3.21
C PHE A 235 -11.36 -8.98 3.27
N ASN A 236 -11.20 -8.32 2.13
CA ASN A 236 -10.90 -6.89 2.08
C ASN A 236 -12.04 -6.04 2.65
N GLN A 237 -13.31 -6.37 2.38
CA GLN A 237 -14.46 -5.70 3.02
C GLN A 237 -14.41 -5.83 4.56
N ASN A 238 -14.07 -7.00 5.08
CA ASN A 238 -13.90 -7.21 6.53
C ASN A 238 -12.67 -6.48 7.13
N LEU A 239 -11.80 -5.94 6.28
CA LEU A 239 -10.65 -5.13 6.63
C LEU A 239 -10.87 -3.63 6.38
N GLU A 240 -12.09 -3.19 6.07
CA GLU A 240 -12.42 -1.77 5.87
C GLU A 240 -11.88 -0.86 6.98
N TRP A 241 -11.96 -1.33 8.23
CA TRP A 241 -11.44 -0.61 9.40
C TRP A 241 -9.94 -0.34 9.31
N MET A 242 -9.16 -1.15 8.62
CA MET A 242 -7.73 -0.94 8.42
C MET A 242 -7.51 0.18 7.40
N TYR A 243 -8.20 0.08 6.25
CA TYR A 243 -8.06 1.06 5.17
C TYR A 243 -8.49 2.46 5.59
N ARG A 244 -9.53 2.58 6.42
CA ARG A 244 -9.99 3.88 6.97
C ARG A 244 -9.00 4.51 7.96
N GLU A 245 -8.13 3.71 8.57
CA GLU A 245 -7.09 4.21 9.49
C GLU A 245 -5.77 4.51 8.76
N SER A 246 -5.61 4.05 7.53
CA SER A 246 -4.50 4.41 6.63
C SER A 246 -4.77 5.72 5.89
N ASN A 247 -3.71 6.33 5.35
CA ASN A 247 -3.81 7.39 4.34
C ASN A 247 -2.96 7.10 3.08
N ALA A 248 -2.43 5.89 2.95
CA ALA A 248 -1.80 5.32 1.76
C ALA A 248 -1.92 3.79 1.79
N LEU A 249 -1.88 3.13 0.62
CA LEU A 249 -1.87 1.66 0.50
C LEU A 249 -0.55 1.17 -0.10
N PHE A 250 -0.08 0.00 0.38
CA PHE A 250 1.22 -0.56 0.03
C PHE A 250 1.13 -2.03 -0.45
N PRO A 251 0.40 -2.32 -1.55
CA PRO A 251 0.29 -3.67 -2.07
C PRO A 251 1.62 -4.12 -2.74
N PRO A 252 2.15 -5.31 -2.42
CA PRO A 252 3.28 -5.87 -3.13
C PRO A 252 2.84 -6.44 -4.48
N ILE A 253 3.64 -6.23 -5.51
CA ILE A 253 3.45 -6.77 -6.86
C ILE A 253 4.71 -7.50 -7.34
N TYR A 254 5.38 -8.16 -6.39
CA TYR A 254 6.64 -8.86 -6.62
C TYR A 254 6.53 -9.99 -7.63
N LEU A 255 7.45 -10.00 -8.59
CA LEU A 255 7.73 -11.12 -9.47
C LEU A 255 8.89 -11.95 -8.88
N TYR A 256 8.69 -13.26 -8.74
CA TYR A 256 9.66 -14.14 -8.08
C TYR A 256 10.48 -15.02 -9.02
N LYS A 257 10.13 -15.04 -10.31
CA LYS A 257 10.81 -15.83 -11.32
C LYS A 257 10.65 -15.17 -12.69
N LEU A 258 11.69 -15.31 -13.51
CA LEU A 258 11.58 -15.13 -14.94
C LEU A 258 10.98 -16.41 -15.52
N ASP A 259 9.71 -16.37 -15.92
CA ASP A 259 9.11 -17.40 -16.79
C ASP A 259 8.96 -16.87 -18.22
N ARG A 260 8.71 -17.76 -19.18
CA ARG A 260 8.56 -17.36 -20.60
C ARG A 260 7.25 -16.62 -20.89
N ASP A 261 6.31 -16.64 -19.95
CA ASP A 261 4.98 -16.04 -20.11
C ASP A 261 4.94 -14.63 -19.52
N PHE A 262 5.30 -13.65 -20.34
CA PHE A 262 5.22 -12.24 -19.96
C PHE A 262 3.80 -11.79 -19.61
N GLU A 263 2.80 -12.22 -20.39
CA GLU A 263 1.42 -11.80 -20.20
C GLU A 263 0.88 -12.29 -18.86
N LYS A 264 1.32 -13.47 -18.39
CA LYS A 264 1.02 -13.96 -17.05
C LYS A 264 1.47 -12.99 -15.96
N ARG A 265 2.70 -12.48 -16.05
CA ARG A 265 3.23 -11.53 -15.06
C ARG A 265 2.48 -10.20 -15.11
N GLN A 266 2.13 -9.75 -16.31
CA GLN A 266 1.30 -8.56 -16.49
C GLN A 266 -0.12 -8.71 -15.91
N ARG A 267 -0.78 -9.86 -16.14
CA ARG A 267 -2.08 -10.19 -15.53
C ARG A 267 -2.02 -10.18 -14.01
N TYR A 268 -0.91 -10.67 -13.43
CA TYR A 268 -0.68 -10.60 -11.98
C TYR A 268 -0.63 -9.15 -11.48
N ILE A 269 0.12 -8.27 -12.15
CA ILE A 269 0.15 -6.84 -11.78
C ILE A 269 -1.24 -6.22 -11.91
N TYR A 270 -1.91 -6.46 -13.05
CA TYR A 270 -3.26 -5.96 -13.30
C TYR A 270 -4.22 -6.35 -12.18
N ALA A 271 -4.29 -7.65 -11.85
CA ALA A 271 -5.19 -8.16 -10.83
C ALA A 271 -4.95 -7.50 -9.46
N LYS A 272 -3.68 -7.27 -9.09
CA LYS A 272 -3.31 -6.66 -7.80
C LYS A 272 -3.64 -5.17 -7.74
N VAL A 273 -3.30 -4.39 -8.78
CA VAL A 273 -3.55 -2.94 -8.79
C VAL A 273 -5.03 -2.64 -8.96
N VAL A 274 -5.72 -3.34 -9.85
CA VAL A 274 -7.16 -3.16 -10.07
C VAL A 274 -7.98 -3.62 -8.85
N MET A 275 -7.59 -4.70 -8.17
CA MET A 275 -8.19 -5.05 -6.87
C MET A 275 -8.04 -3.90 -5.87
N THR A 276 -6.86 -3.29 -5.82
CA THR A 276 -6.59 -2.19 -4.88
C THR A 276 -7.52 -1.01 -5.14
N LYS A 277 -7.65 -0.59 -6.40
CA LYS A 277 -8.60 0.45 -6.79
C LYS A 277 -10.04 0.07 -6.51
N ARG A 278 -10.43 -1.18 -6.79
CA ARG A 278 -11.78 -1.69 -6.50
C ARG A 278 -12.11 -1.62 -5.01
N VAL A 279 -11.15 -1.96 -4.13
CA VAL A 279 -11.33 -1.85 -2.67
C VAL A 279 -11.59 -0.40 -2.26
N LEU A 280 -10.76 0.54 -2.76
CA LEU A 280 -10.95 1.97 -2.50
C LEU A 280 -12.31 2.49 -2.98
N LEU A 281 -12.67 2.17 -4.24
CA LEU A 281 -13.95 2.55 -4.85
C LEU A 281 -15.15 2.02 -4.05
N LYS A 282 -15.14 0.72 -3.69
CA LYS A 282 -16.22 0.11 -2.90
C LYS A 282 -16.40 0.75 -1.52
N MET A 283 -15.34 1.33 -0.96
CA MET A 283 -15.34 1.95 0.36
C MET A 283 -15.52 3.48 0.32
N GLY A 284 -15.58 4.08 -0.87
CA GLY A 284 -15.62 5.53 -1.06
C GLY A 284 -14.36 6.21 -0.52
N LEU A 285 -13.20 5.55 -0.67
CA LEU A 285 -11.91 6.06 -0.24
C LEU A 285 -11.10 6.54 -1.45
N ASP A 286 -10.36 7.63 -1.24
CA ASP A 286 -9.43 8.20 -2.21
C ASP A 286 -8.05 8.27 -1.56
N LEU A 287 -7.31 7.15 -1.64
CA LEU A 287 -5.99 6.99 -1.04
C LEU A 287 -4.96 6.71 -2.13
N PRO A 288 -3.75 7.29 -2.05
CA PRO A 288 -2.67 6.96 -2.96
C PRO A 288 -2.19 5.51 -2.74
N ILE A 289 -1.83 4.87 -3.85
CA ILE A 289 -1.34 3.51 -3.95
C ILE A 289 0.14 3.57 -4.30
N TYR A 290 0.99 3.09 -3.39
CA TYR A 290 2.42 2.94 -3.59
C TYR A 290 2.74 1.45 -3.70
N VAL A 291 2.89 0.96 -4.93
CA VAL A 291 3.12 -0.48 -5.16
C VAL A 291 4.52 -0.87 -4.71
N TYR A 292 4.63 -1.92 -3.89
CA TYR A 292 5.94 -2.47 -3.55
C TYR A 292 6.40 -3.40 -4.69
N THR A 293 7.54 -3.09 -5.28
CA THR A 293 8.17 -3.89 -6.34
C THR A 293 9.59 -4.29 -5.95
N LYS A 294 10.15 -5.28 -6.65
CA LYS A 294 11.58 -5.59 -6.58
C LYS A 294 12.25 -5.16 -7.88
N PHE A 295 13.54 -5.42 -7.96
CA PHE A 295 14.31 -5.45 -9.20
C PHE A 295 15.08 -6.78 -9.33
N GLU A 296 14.86 -7.70 -8.39
CA GLU A 296 15.43 -9.05 -8.31
C GLU A 296 14.28 -10.07 -8.20
N TYR A 297 14.34 -11.16 -8.97
CA TYR A 297 13.38 -12.26 -8.90
C TYR A 297 13.55 -13.06 -7.60
N ASN A 298 14.76 -13.59 -7.36
CA ASN A 298 15.04 -14.41 -6.19
C ASN A 298 16.30 -13.97 -5.45
N THR A 299 16.15 -13.50 -4.22
CA THR A 299 17.23 -12.93 -3.41
C THR A 299 17.74 -13.88 -2.31
N TYR A 300 17.40 -15.17 -2.39
CA TYR A 300 17.78 -16.18 -1.38
C TYR A 300 19.02 -17.01 -1.81
N PRO A 301 19.73 -17.66 -0.87
CA PRO A 301 21.00 -18.35 -1.16
C PRO A 301 20.88 -19.38 -2.27
N GLY A 302 21.81 -19.34 -3.24
CA GLY A 302 21.87 -20.25 -4.40
C GLY A 302 21.39 -19.65 -5.73
N SER A 303 20.82 -18.43 -5.74
CA SER A 303 20.39 -17.70 -6.95
C SER A 303 21.15 -16.40 -7.22
N THR A 304 22.22 -16.14 -6.48
CA THR A 304 22.80 -14.80 -6.26
C THR A 304 23.83 -14.32 -7.29
N GLU A 305 24.15 -15.09 -8.33
CA GLU A 305 25.30 -14.79 -9.21
C GLU A 305 24.96 -14.53 -10.68
N ASN A 306 23.69 -14.39 -11.07
CA ASN A 306 23.33 -14.26 -12.48
C ASN A 306 22.45 -13.04 -12.77
N ARG A 307 22.80 -12.23 -13.78
CA ARG A 307 21.95 -11.14 -14.31
C ARG A 307 20.55 -11.61 -14.70
N SER A 308 20.36 -12.88 -15.04
CA SER A 308 19.03 -13.48 -15.28
C SER A 308 18.10 -13.47 -14.05
N ASN A 309 18.66 -13.22 -12.86
CA ASN A 309 17.92 -13.06 -11.62
C ASN A 309 17.43 -11.61 -11.40
N LEU A 310 17.78 -10.67 -12.27
CA LEU A 310 17.31 -9.27 -12.23
C LEU A 310 16.16 -9.06 -13.19
N TYR A 311 15.26 -8.14 -12.85
CA TYR A 311 14.10 -7.85 -13.68
C TYR A 311 14.54 -7.39 -15.07
N THR A 312 13.90 -7.93 -16.10
CA THR A 312 14.05 -7.38 -17.45
C THR A 312 13.42 -5.98 -17.55
N GLU A 313 13.81 -5.16 -18.53
CA GLU A 313 13.10 -3.88 -18.80
C GLU A 313 11.59 -4.07 -18.95
N GLN A 314 11.20 -5.21 -19.51
CA GLN A 314 9.81 -5.55 -19.72
C GLN A 314 9.08 -5.82 -18.38
N ASP A 315 9.76 -6.38 -17.38
CA ASP A 315 9.20 -6.56 -16.04
C ASP A 315 9.27 -5.30 -15.16
N LEU A 316 10.29 -4.46 -15.35
CA LEU A 316 10.27 -3.09 -14.80
C LEU A 316 9.08 -2.31 -15.35
N CYS A 317 8.78 -2.47 -16.63
CA CYS A 317 7.61 -1.86 -17.23
C CYS A 317 6.30 -2.38 -16.67
N ASN A 318 6.16 -3.69 -16.46
CA ASN A 318 4.99 -4.23 -15.78
C ASN A 318 4.84 -3.67 -14.35
N THR A 319 5.94 -3.64 -13.59
CA THR A 319 5.87 -3.35 -12.15
C THR A 319 5.96 -1.87 -11.80
N MET A 320 6.31 -1.00 -12.74
CA MET A 320 6.39 0.45 -12.53
C MET A 320 5.45 1.20 -13.48
N ARG A 321 5.76 1.25 -14.79
CA ARG A 321 4.99 2.06 -15.74
C ARG A 321 3.56 1.57 -15.89
N TYR A 322 3.35 0.28 -16.11
CA TYR A 322 2.01 -0.27 -16.24
C TYR A 322 1.23 -0.13 -14.93
N ALA A 323 1.87 -0.34 -13.77
CA ALA A 323 1.23 -0.08 -12.48
C ALA A 323 0.78 1.39 -12.34
N ALA A 324 1.61 2.35 -12.79
CA ALA A 324 1.25 3.77 -12.85
C ALA A 324 0.02 4.01 -13.76
N GLU A 325 0.05 3.44 -14.95
CA GLU A 325 -1.03 3.53 -15.94
C GLU A 325 -2.32 2.80 -15.52
N LEU A 326 -2.25 1.94 -14.51
CA LEU A 326 -3.42 1.36 -13.84
C LEU A 326 -3.97 2.26 -12.73
N GLY A 327 -3.23 3.28 -12.31
CA GLY A 327 -3.59 4.27 -11.29
C GLY A 327 -2.81 4.16 -9.98
N ALA A 328 -1.63 3.54 -9.98
CA ALA A 328 -0.71 3.66 -8.85
C ALA A 328 0.02 5.01 -8.89
N GLN A 329 0.13 5.68 -7.74
CA GLN A 329 0.78 7.00 -7.62
C GLN A 329 2.29 6.89 -7.39
N GLY A 330 2.79 5.69 -7.09
CA GLY A 330 4.23 5.47 -6.98
C GLY A 330 4.62 4.01 -6.86
N ALA A 331 5.93 3.77 -6.94
CA ALA A 331 6.54 2.46 -6.73
C ALA A 331 7.60 2.54 -5.62
N VAL A 332 7.68 1.50 -4.80
CA VAL A 332 8.70 1.34 -3.76
C VAL A 332 9.56 0.13 -4.10
N PHE A 333 10.80 0.37 -4.50
CA PHE A 333 11.78 -0.69 -4.75
C PHE A 333 12.25 -1.30 -3.44
N TRP A 334 12.19 -2.61 -3.35
CA TRP A 334 12.61 -3.37 -2.17
C TRP A 334 13.53 -4.53 -2.55
N SER A 335 14.52 -4.80 -1.67
CA SER A 335 15.31 -6.03 -1.68
C SER A 335 15.58 -6.49 -0.25
N THR A 336 16.01 -7.73 -0.09
CA THR A 336 16.47 -8.25 1.20
C THR A 336 17.87 -7.74 1.54
N SER A 337 18.17 -7.62 2.83
CA SER A 337 19.52 -7.38 3.32
C SER A 337 20.41 -8.63 3.27
N ASN A 338 19.82 -9.81 3.09
CA ASN A 338 20.56 -11.06 3.03
C ASN A 338 21.59 -11.01 1.90
N ASN A 339 22.86 -11.28 2.24
CA ASN A 339 24.01 -11.27 1.33
C ASN A 339 24.04 -10.02 0.43
N MET A 340 23.67 -8.84 0.96
CA MET A 340 23.66 -7.61 0.15
C MET A 340 25.06 -7.25 -0.35
N ALA A 341 26.07 -7.32 0.53
CA ALA A 341 27.47 -7.03 0.19
C ALA A 341 27.96 -7.84 -1.03
N ASP A 342 27.60 -9.13 -1.09
CA ASP A 342 28.00 -10.04 -2.17
C ASP A 342 27.34 -9.69 -3.52
N ARG A 343 26.23 -8.97 -3.51
CA ARG A 343 25.44 -8.61 -4.69
C ARG A 343 25.71 -7.19 -5.19
N CYS A 344 26.46 -6.36 -4.45
CA CYS A 344 26.61 -4.93 -4.76
C CYS A 344 27.14 -4.65 -6.17
N SER A 345 28.11 -5.43 -6.65
CA SER A 345 28.66 -5.27 -8.01
C SER A 345 27.59 -5.49 -9.08
N LEU A 346 26.86 -6.62 -8.98
CA LEU A 346 25.76 -6.97 -9.88
C LEU A 346 24.64 -5.92 -9.86
N ILE A 347 24.30 -5.44 -8.67
CA ILE A 347 23.25 -4.43 -8.46
C ILE A 347 23.68 -3.08 -9.05
N SER A 348 24.92 -2.63 -8.81
CA SER A 348 25.45 -1.38 -9.36
C SER A 348 25.46 -1.39 -10.89
N GLU A 349 25.95 -2.48 -11.49
CA GLU A 349 25.96 -2.66 -12.96
C GLU A 349 24.53 -2.58 -13.53
N TYR A 350 23.58 -3.30 -12.93
CA TYR A 350 22.19 -3.29 -13.37
C TYR A 350 21.49 -1.95 -13.17
N ILE A 351 21.78 -1.26 -12.07
CA ILE A 351 21.25 0.06 -11.80
C ILE A 351 21.68 0.99 -12.94
N ASN A 352 22.97 1.04 -13.25
CA ASN A 352 23.51 1.95 -14.25
C ASN A 352 23.06 1.59 -15.68
N ASP A 353 23.04 0.29 -16.01
CA ASP A 353 22.74 -0.16 -17.37
C ASP A 353 21.24 -0.23 -17.68
N THR A 354 20.39 -0.46 -16.68
CA THR A 354 18.99 -0.85 -16.90
C THR A 354 18.02 -0.06 -16.04
N LEU A 355 18.16 -0.07 -14.72
CA LEU A 355 17.14 0.54 -13.86
C LEU A 355 17.08 2.06 -13.99
N LYS A 356 18.23 2.72 -13.91
CA LYS A 356 18.39 4.18 -14.04
C LYS A 356 17.78 4.72 -15.34
N PRO A 357 18.20 4.27 -16.54
CA PRO A 357 17.62 4.76 -17.78
C PRO A 357 16.11 4.44 -17.88
N PHE A 358 15.68 3.28 -17.41
CA PHE A 358 14.27 2.89 -17.44
C PHE A 358 13.38 3.77 -16.56
N VAL A 359 13.81 4.09 -15.33
CA VAL A 359 13.07 4.93 -14.40
C VAL A 359 12.94 6.35 -14.93
N LEU A 360 14.03 6.94 -15.45
CA LEU A 360 14.03 8.27 -16.05
C LEU A 360 13.09 8.34 -17.27
N ASP A 361 13.15 7.37 -18.18
CA ASP A 361 12.22 7.27 -19.33
C ASP A 361 10.77 7.17 -18.84
N SER A 362 10.51 6.33 -17.84
CA SER A 362 9.16 6.08 -17.36
C SER A 362 8.54 7.32 -16.72
N ILE A 363 9.27 8.01 -15.84
CA ILE A 363 8.80 9.25 -15.21
C ILE A 363 8.55 10.32 -16.27
N ALA A 364 9.50 10.56 -17.17
CA ALA A 364 9.36 11.55 -18.23
C ALA A 364 8.13 11.28 -19.13
N ARG A 365 7.85 10.01 -19.44
CA ARG A 365 6.69 9.62 -20.25
C ARG A 365 5.36 9.75 -19.52
N LEU A 366 5.33 9.46 -18.23
CA LEU A 366 4.13 9.67 -17.40
C LEU A 366 3.82 11.17 -17.27
N ASP A 367 4.84 11.99 -17.02
CA ASP A 367 4.74 13.45 -17.01
C ASP A 367 4.27 13.99 -18.36
N GLU A 368 4.88 13.53 -19.46
CA GLU A 368 4.46 13.90 -20.82
C GLU A 368 2.99 13.55 -21.06
N CYS A 369 2.56 12.36 -20.64
CA CYS A 369 1.16 11.95 -20.76
C CYS A 369 0.23 12.86 -19.99
N SER A 370 0.53 13.10 -18.70
CA SER A 370 -0.24 14.02 -17.85
C SER A 370 -0.39 15.40 -18.51
N GLN A 371 0.70 15.97 -19.02
CA GLN A 371 0.67 17.28 -19.69
C GLN A 371 -0.14 17.25 -20.99
N LYS A 372 0.05 16.23 -21.84
CA LYS A 372 -0.56 16.15 -23.18
C LYS A 372 -2.01 15.65 -23.19
N VAL A 373 -2.42 14.87 -22.19
CA VAL A 373 -3.72 14.20 -22.13
C VAL A 373 -4.57 14.77 -21.00
N CYS A 374 -3.99 15.12 -19.86
CA CYS A 374 -4.69 15.52 -18.63
C CYS A 374 -4.43 16.97 -18.20
N ASN A 375 -3.95 17.82 -19.12
CA ASN A 375 -3.64 19.25 -18.89
C ASN A 375 -2.65 19.52 -17.73
N GLY A 376 -1.86 18.52 -17.35
CA GLY A 376 -0.95 18.57 -16.21
C GLY A 376 -1.64 18.54 -14.85
N ASN A 377 -2.94 18.24 -14.79
CA ASN A 377 -3.75 18.28 -13.58
C ASN A 377 -4.37 16.91 -13.22
N GLY A 378 -3.78 15.82 -13.70
CA GLY A 378 -4.27 14.48 -13.48
C GLY A 378 -3.34 13.41 -14.02
N GLU A 379 -3.54 12.19 -13.56
CA GLU A 379 -2.77 11.02 -13.97
C GLU A 379 -3.40 10.33 -15.17
N CYS A 380 -2.56 9.89 -16.11
CA CYS A 380 -2.99 9.08 -17.22
C CYS A 380 -3.28 7.64 -16.78
N THR A 381 -4.47 7.14 -17.11
CA THR A 381 -4.83 5.73 -16.88
C THR A 381 -5.32 5.06 -18.17
N LEU A 382 -5.01 3.78 -18.34
CA LEU A 382 -5.36 3.03 -19.56
C LEU A 382 -6.85 2.72 -19.64
N LEU A 383 -7.46 2.98 -20.81
CA LEU A 383 -8.86 2.65 -21.09
C LEU A 383 -9.10 1.13 -21.21
N ASP A 384 -8.18 0.40 -21.84
CA ASP A 384 -8.23 -1.06 -22.01
C ASP A 384 -7.03 -1.70 -21.32
N ALA A 385 -7.04 -1.51 -20.01
CA ALA A 385 -5.95 -1.91 -19.14
C ALA A 385 -5.73 -3.43 -19.08
N ALA A 386 -6.73 -4.25 -19.42
CA ALA A 386 -6.61 -5.71 -19.35
C ALA A 386 -5.77 -6.32 -20.49
N LYS A 387 -5.53 -5.57 -21.57
CA LYS A 387 -4.72 -6.02 -22.70
C LYS A 387 -3.22 -5.86 -22.45
N PRO A 388 -2.38 -6.71 -23.07
CA PRO A 388 -0.96 -6.54 -22.96
C PRO A 388 -0.47 -5.19 -23.46
N ILE A 389 0.38 -4.54 -22.66
CA ILE A 389 1.05 -3.32 -23.06
C ILE A 389 2.43 -3.62 -23.68
N ASP A 390 2.72 -2.93 -24.78
CA ASP A 390 4.07 -2.79 -25.30
C ASP A 390 4.70 -1.53 -24.70
N CYS A 391 5.66 -1.76 -23.84
CA CYS A 391 6.48 -0.78 -23.14
C CYS A 391 7.24 0.18 -24.07
N LYS A 392 7.52 -0.24 -25.30
CA LYS A 392 8.24 0.57 -26.30
C LYS A 392 7.28 1.31 -27.22
N ALA A 393 5.98 1.03 -27.18
CA ALA A 393 5.00 1.71 -28.01
C ALA A 393 4.96 3.21 -27.68
N PRO A 394 4.88 4.11 -28.68
CA PRO A 394 4.82 5.55 -28.44
C PRO A 394 3.53 5.94 -27.70
N LEU A 395 3.54 7.10 -27.05
CA LEU A 395 2.36 7.65 -26.38
C LEU A 395 1.23 7.87 -27.40
N GLN A 396 0.11 7.16 -27.22
CA GLN A 396 -1.09 7.29 -28.04
C GLN A 396 -2.24 7.82 -27.19
N LYS A 397 -2.60 9.10 -27.36
CA LYS A 397 -3.61 9.77 -26.52
C LYS A 397 -4.95 9.00 -26.45
N SER A 398 -5.36 8.34 -27.52
CA SER A 398 -6.61 7.57 -27.60
C SER A 398 -6.65 6.34 -26.68
N ARG A 399 -5.53 5.93 -26.10
CA ARG A 399 -5.45 4.80 -25.16
C ARG A 399 -5.67 5.18 -23.71
N TYR A 400 -5.70 6.48 -23.40
CA TYR A 400 -5.69 6.97 -22.03
C TYR A 400 -6.93 7.78 -21.68
N THR A 401 -7.30 7.74 -20.41
CA THR A 401 -8.21 8.65 -19.72
C THR A 401 -7.45 9.29 -18.55
N CYS A 402 -8.09 10.21 -17.83
CA CYS A 402 -7.47 10.93 -16.73
C CYS A 402 -8.12 10.62 -15.37
N GLU A 403 -7.27 10.45 -14.37
CA GLU A 403 -7.65 10.51 -12.95
C GLU A 403 -7.19 11.86 -12.40
N CYS A 404 -8.14 12.78 -12.24
CA CYS A 404 -7.82 14.16 -11.92
C CYS A 404 -7.32 14.33 -10.50
N HIS A 405 -6.34 15.23 -10.35
CA HIS A 405 -5.87 15.65 -9.05
C HIS A 405 -6.98 16.33 -8.27
N LYS A 406 -6.87 16.31 -6.94
CA LYS A 406 -7.84 16.94 -6.06
C LYS A 406 -8.07 18.41 -6.44
N GLY A 407 -9.34 18.76 -6.65
CA GLY A 407 -9.75 20.10 -7.08
C GLY A 407 -9.83 20.26 -8.60
N TYR A 408 -9.54 19.23 -9.40
CA TYR A 408 -9.74 19.24 -10.85
C TYR A 408 -10.80 18.23 -11.27
N MET A 409 -11.53 18.55 -12.33
CA MET A 409 -12.54 17.67 -12.93
C MET A 409 -12.60 17.82 -14.45
N GLY A 410 -13.43 16.96 -15.06
CA GLY A 410 -13.63 16.87 -16.51
C GLY A 410 -12.82 15.74 -17.12
N SER A 411 -13.14 15.39 -18.37
CA SER A 411 -12.55 14.23 -19.07
C SER A 411 -11.03 14.30 -19.22
N ASN A 412 -10.45 15.51 -19.18
CA ASN A 412 -9.01 15.73 -19.22
C ASN A 412 -8.53 16.69 -18.13
N CYS A 413 -9.25 16.78 -16.99
CA CYS A 413 -8.85 17.59 -15.84
C CYS A 413 -8.67 19.09 -16.15
N GLN A 414 -9.47 19.58 -17.08
CA GLN A 414 -9.41 20.95 -17.59
C GLN A 414 -10.11 21.98 -16.68
N TYR A 415 -10.98 21.53 -15.78
CA TYR A 415 -11.74 22.43 -14.92
C TYR A 415 -11.24 22.38 -13.49
N TYR A 416 -10.89 23.54 -12.92
CA TYR A 416 -10.62 23.67 -11.48
C TYR A 416 -11.93 23.91 -10.72
N VAL A 417 -12.04 23.31 -9.54
CA VAL A 417 -13.24 23.28 -8.72
C VAL A 417 -12.85 23.72 -7.32
N GLU A 418 -13.20 24.95 -7.00
CA GLU A 418 -13.05 25.48 -5.66
C GLU A 418 -14.24 25.00 -4.80
N LEU A 419 -13.97 24.15 -3.81
CA LEU A 419 -14.99 23.74 -2.84
C LEU A 419 -15.27 24.92 -1.91
N ILE A 420 -16.23 25.77 -2.24
CA ILE A 420 -16.69 26.85 -1.36
C ILE A 420 -17.52 26.23 -0.22
N PRO A 421 -17.09 26.32 1.06
CA PRO A 421 -17.92 25.86 2.18
C PRO A 421 -19.14 26.78 2.29
N THR A 422 -20.34 26.24 2.13
CA THR A 422 -21.57 26.98 2.42
C THR A 422 -21.76 27.04 3.94
N TYR A 423 -21.23 28.09 4.57
CA TYR A 423 -21.67 28.46 5.91
C TYR A 423 -23.05 29.10 5.81
N SER A 424 -24.11 28.30 5.96
CA SER A 424 -25.43 28.82 6.27
C SER A 424 -25.44 29.31 7.72
N THR A 425 -25.07 30.57 7.93
CA THR A 425 -25.38 31.27 9.19
C THR A 425 -26.88 31.60 9.17
N PRO A 426 -27.68 31.15 10.15
CA PRO A 426 -29.05 31.62 10.26
C PRO A 426 -29.00 33.08 10.73
N MET A 427 -29.49 34.02 9.91
CA MET A 427 -29.82 35.36 10.38
C MET A 427 -30.99 35.26 11.36
N ILE A 428 -30.69 35.29 12.66
CA ILE A 428 -31.68 35.63 13.68
C ILE A 428 -31.90 37.14 13.55
N THR A 429 -32.91 37.54 12.79
CA THR A 429 -33.41 38.91 12.84
C THR A 429 -34.25 39.06 14.12
N SER A 430 -33.64 39.70 15.12
CA SER A 430 -34.35 40.26 16.26
C SER A 430 -35.35 41.31 15.76
N THR A 431 -36.63 40.95 15.69
CA THR A 431 -37.72 41.92 15.62
C THR A 431 -38.07 42.33 17.05
N LYS A 432 -37.53 43.48 17.47
CA LYS A 432 -38.22 44.32 18.45
C LYS A 432 -39.33 45.04 17.68
N TYR A 433 -40.58 44.83 18.07
CA TYR A 433 -41.53 45.87 18.48
C TYR A 433 -42.69 45.18 19.20
#